data_AF-A0A3C1JTF7-F1
#
_entry.id   AF-A0A3C1JTF7-F1
#
_cell.length_a   1.000
_cell.length_b   1.000
_cell.length_c   1.000
_cell.angle_alpha   90.00
_cell.angle_beta   90.00
_cell.angle_gamma   90.00
#
_symmetry.space_group_name_H-M   'P 1'
#
loop_
_entity.id
_entity.type
_entity.pdbx_description
1 polymer ?
#
loop_
_entity_poly.entity_id
_entity_poly.type
_entity_poly.pdbx_seq_one_letter_code
_entity_poly.pdbx_strand_id
1 'polypeptide(L)'
;MSSAPASPPVTSNRTAGDPVTAEGQSPTRFVPVATNLEPIAARRILFAIHCPLPSRGIVILWLLALAIYGGAYQAQFAWGERPIYHITGDEPHYLTIATSLIRDGDLEIFNNYRDKDYLPFYPWHLGDPRDPEDMHALYGTGGNLYSKHSIGLPLLILPAMWLGGHGLAIGFMMALSALLSTELWRLARDIAGSQREATLRQGRQSTHQSGGAGRRWSGIIATATWFLVVTASPLLFYSDQFYPEVPGALLVTVALRALMPSTLGTASFVRLALVVSLLPWFHLRYIPIAAVIATWGLVRWAFPLLSGPPHHPTPSPLMRIRFAPDGNVVHGSTQRRARTAAILGTLIVAVAGGGLLTLDMRLFGGIPAVNDYGSVSLSNIPAGALGLLFDRQYGLLPYGPVYILALYGLLALPRQLGWVRSGPMLTLLVSYFAFIASFSFWFGAFSPP
;
A
#
# COMPACT_ATOMS: atom_id res chain seq x y z
N MET A 1 -14.36 -53.76 -65.31
CA MET A 1 -15.36 -54.71 -65.83
C MET A 1 -15.86 -55.56 -64.67
N SER A 2 -17.19 -55.64 -64.56
CA SER A 2 -18.06 -56.44 -63.69
C SER A 2 -17.51 -57.67 -62.96
N SER A 3 -17.88 -57.82 -61.68
CA SER A 3 -18.74 -58.91 -61.13
C SER A 3 -18.27 -59.48 -59.77
N ALA A 4 -19.17 -59.40 -58.78
CA ALA A 4 -19.25 -60.26 -57.59
C ALA A 4 -19.95 -61.60 -57.98
N PRO A 5 -20.33 -62.59 -57.11
CA PRO A 5 -20.45 -62.57 -55.63
C PRO A 5 -20.15 -63.93 -54.90
N ALA A 6 -20.34 -63.98 -53.56
CA ALA A 6 -21.17 -64.97 -52.82
C ALA A 6 -20.70 -65.21 -51.35
N SER A 7 -21.68 -65.25 -50.44
CA SER A 7 -21.60 -65.44 -48.96
C SER A 7 -22.13 -66.86 -48.57
N PRO A 8 -22.51 -67.13 -47.29
CA PRO A 8 -21.77 -67.58 -46.09
C PRO A 8 -22.17 -69.03 -45.66
N PRO A 9 -21.90 -69.53 -44.42
CA PRO A 9 -22.92 -69.42 -43.37
C PRO A 9 -22.42 -69.35 -41.89
N VAL A 10 -23.40 -69.14 -41.00
CA VAL A 10 -23.39 -69.01 -39.53
C VAL A 10 -23.77 -70.34 -38.86
N THR A 11 -23.29 -70.63 -37.64
CA THR A 11 -23.98 -71.39 -36.54
C THR A 11 -23.09 -71.37 -35.28
N SER A 12 -23.44 -70.68 -34.18
CA SER A 12 -24.29 -71.06 -33.03
C SER A 12 -23.64 -72.06 -32.04
N ASN A 13 -23.37 -71.62 -30.79
CA ASN A 13 -24.09 -72.09 -29.60
C ASN A 13 -23.58 -71.50 -28.27
N ARG A 14 -24.55 -71.15 -27.41
CA ARG A 14 -24.43 -70.81 -25.97
C ARG A 14 -24.49 -72.07 -25.12
N THR A 15 -23.88 -72.04 -23.93
CA THR A 15 -24.33 -72.62 -22.64
C THR A 15 -23.50 -71.92 -21.54
N ALA A 16 -24.04 -71.13 -20.60
CA ALA A 16 -24.92 -71.39 -19.45
C ALA A 16 -24.20 -72.07 -18.26
N GLY A 17 -24.11 -71.36 -17.11
CA GLY A 17 -23.94 -71.95 -15.78
C GLY A 17 -22.94 -71.26 -14.85
N ASP A 18 -23.41 -70.29 -14.04
CA ASP A 18 -22.75 -69.91 -12.77
C ASP A 18 -23.00 -70.99 -11.69
N PRO A 19 -22.15 -71.08 -10.65
CA PRO A 19 -22.59 -70.51 -9.36
C PRO A 19 -21.47 -69.81 -8.54
N VAL A 20 -21.93 -68.93 -7.64
CA VAL A 20 -21.19 -68.11 -6.67
C VAL A 20 -20.99 -68.84 -5.33
N THR A 21 -19.85 -68.61 -4.66
CA THR A 21 -19.55 -68.53 -3.19
C THR A 21 -18.13 -69.09 -2.92
N ALA A 22 -17.27 -68.61 -2.01
CA ALA A 22 -17.18 -67.49 -1.07
C ALA A 22 -15.69 -67.38 -0.62
N GLU A 23 -15.29 -66.15 -0.30
CA GLU A 23 -14.22 -65.65 0.60
C GLU A 23 -12.86 -66.36 0.80
N GLY A 24 -11.78 -65.55 0.77
CA GLY A 24 -10.48 -65.95 1.35
C GLY A 24 -9.25 -65.14 0.94
N GLN A 25 -9.16 -63.88 1.40
CA GLN A 25 -7.96 -63.02 1.59
C GLN A 25 -6.63 -63.34 0.86
N SER A 26 -6.15 -62.38 0.06
CA SER A 26 -4.76 -62.30 -0.45
C SER A 26 -4.14 -60.91 -0.14
N PRO A 27 -2.83 -60.82 0.15
CA PRO A 27 -2.26 -59.76 0.98
C PRO A 27 -2.11 -58.43 0.25
N THR A 28 -2.38 -57.35 0.97
CA THR A 28 -2.17 -55.96 0.54
C THR A 28 -0.69 -55.70 0.31
N ARG A 29 -0.32 -55.49 -0.96
CA ARG A 29 0.96 -54.92 -1.36
C ARG A 29 1.02 -53.48 -0.83
N PHE A 30 1.80 -53.24 0.21
CA PHE A 30 2.18 -51.88 0.62
C PHE A 30 2.96 -51.24 -0.53
N VAL A 31 2.29 -50.40 -1.31
CA VAL A 31 2.96 -49.41 -2.17
C VAL A 31 3.24 -48.21 -1.27
N PRO A 32 4.51 -47.86 -0.99
CA PRO A 32 4.79 -46.64 -0.28
C PRO A 32 4.38 -45.48 -1.19
N VAL A 33 3.32 -44.77 -0.80
CA VAL A 33 2.98 -43.47 -1.39
C VAL A 33 4.13 -42.55 -1.04
N ALA A 34 5.07 -42.41 -1.97
CA ALA A 34 6.10 -41.39 -1.90
C ALA A 34 5.40 -40.03 -1.79
N THR A 35 5.41 -39.45 -0.59
CA THR A 35 5.02 -38.07 -0.34
C THR A 35 6.05 -37.15 -0.96
N ASN A 36 6.04 -37.06 -2.29
CA ASN A 36 6.69 -35.99 -3.04
C ASN A 36 5.83 -34.72 -2.91
N LEU A 37 5.75 -34.18 -1.70
CA LEU A 37 5.28 -32.82 -1.43
C LEU A 37 6.48 -31.87 -1.46
N GLU A 38 7.09 -31.73 -2.64
CA GLU A 38 8.19 -30.81 -2.93
C GLU A 38 7.94 -30.28 -4.36
N PRO A 39 8.45 -29.15 -4.84
CA PRO A 39 8.73 -27.82 -4.29
C PRO A 39 7.86 -26.75 -5.02
N ILE A 40 6.74 -27.18 -5.63
CA ILE A 40 5.96 -26.36 -6.58
C ILE A 40 5.19 -25.25 -5.85
N ALA A 41 4.69 -25.51 -4.64
CA ALA A 41 4.02 -24.49 -3.83
C ALA A 41 5.01 -23.41 -3.36
N ALA A 42 6.20 -23.81 -2.89
CA ALA A 42 7.27 -22.89 -2.51
C ALA A 42 7.78 -22.08 -3.70
N ARG A 43 8.04 -22.71 -4.86
CA ARG A 43 8.41 -22.01 -6.10
C ARG A 43 7.33 -21.04 -6.58
N ARG A 44 6.04 -21.35 -6.40
CA ARG A 44 4.93 -20.48 -6.81
C ARG A 44 4.65 -19.33 -5.85
N ILE A 45 4.88 -19.52 -4.55
CA ILE A 45 4.89 -18.43 -3.57
C ILE A 45 6.08 -17.51 -3.84
N LEU A 46 7.26 -18.07 -4.13
CA LEU A 46 8.41 -17.31 -4.62
C LEU A 46 8.14 -16.62 -5.97
N PHE A 47 7.30 -17.17 -6.84
CA PHE A 47 6.86 -16.53 -8.09
C PHE A 47 5.82 -15.42 -7.87
N ALA A 48 4.99 -15.54 -6.82
CA ALA A 48 4.10 -14.46 -6.37
C ALA A 48 4.85 -13.31 -5.69
N ILE A 49 6.06 -13.59 -5.19
CA ILE A 49 7.01 -12.63 -4.60
C ILE A 49 8.04 -12.13 -5.64
N HIS A 50 8.20 -12.82 -6.79
CA HIS A 50 8.99 -12.29 -7.92
C HIS A 50 8.30 -11.03 -8.44
N CYS A 51 8.72 -9.88 -7.90
CA CYS A 51 8.57 -8.60 -8.56
C CYS A 51 9.24 -8.75 -9.93
N PRO A 52 8.49 -8.69 -11.06
CA PRO A 52 9.14 -8.56 -12.34
C PRO A 52 10.08 -7.36 -12.25
N LEU A 53 11.33 -7.54 -12.66
CA LEU A 53 12.33 -6.47 -12.67
C LEU A 53 11.68 -5.22 -13.28
N PRO A 54 11.78 -4.07 -12.61
CA PRO A 54 11.15 -2.85 -13.10
C PRO A 54 11.62 -2.59 -14.54
N SER A 55 10.69 -2.23 -15.43
CA SER A 55 11.06 -1.90 -16.80
C SER A 55 12.10 -0.77 -16.77
N ARG A 56 13.02 -0.76 -17.74
CA ARG A 56 14.10 0.24 -17.80
C ARG A 56 13.57 1.68 -17.64
N GLY A 57 12.40 1.99 -18.20
CA GLY A 57 11.77 3.30 -18.07
C GLY A 57 11.38 3.68 -16.64
N ILE A 58 10.95 2.71 -15.81
CA ILE A 58 10.60 2.97 -14.40
C ILE A 58 11.86 3.27 -13.60
N VAL A 59 12.93 2.51 -13.83
CA VAL A 59 14.22 2.77 -13.17
C VAL A 59 14.75 4.16 -13.54
N ILE A 60 14.62 4.54 -14.82
CA ILE A 60 14.99 5.89 -15.28
C ILE A 60 14.16 6.96 -14.58
N LEU A 61 12.83 6.81 -14.49
CA LEU A 61 11.98 7.78 -13.79
C LEU A 61 12.36 7.91 -12.31
N TRP A 62 12.63 6.79 -11.64
CA TRP A 62 13.07 6.77 -10.26
C TRP A 62 14.42 7.48 -10.08
N LEU A 63 15.42 7.18 -10.93
CA LEU A 63 16.73 7.83 -10.92
C LEU A 63 16.63 9.33 -11.23
N LEU A 64 15.75 9.74 -12.14
CA LEU A 64 15.51 11.15 -12.46
C LEU A 64 14.88 11.89 -11.28
N ALA A 65 13.88 11.31 -10.62
CA ALA A 65 13.29 11.89 -9.40
C ALA A 65 14.35 12.01 -8.29
N LEU A 66 15.15 10.96 -8.08
CA LEU A 66 16.23 10.97 -7.10
C LEU A 66 17.27 12.05 -7.41
N ALA A 67 17.63 12.24 -8.68
CA ALA A 67 18.54 13.29 -9.10
C ALA A 67 17.94 14.70 -8.91
N ILE A 68 16.63 14.88 -9.11
CA ILE A 68 15.93 16.14 -8.83
C ILE A 68 15.95 16.43 -7.33
N TYR A 69 15.60 15.47 -6.47
CA TYR A 69 15.62 15.65 -5.01
C TYR A 69 17.03 15.89 -4.48
N GLY A 70 18.00 15.07 -4.90
CA GLY A 70 19.40 15.27 -4.53
C GLY A 70 19.96 16.60 -5.03
N GLY A 71 19.58 17.04 -6.24
CA GLY A 71 19.94 18.34 -6.79
C GLY A 71 19.32 19.50 -6.01
N ALA A 72 18.03 19.40 -5.64
CA ALA A 72 17.33 20.39 -4.82
C ALA A 72 17.96 20.50 -3.42
N TYR A 73 18.26 19.36 -2.80
CA TYR A 73 18.99 19.31 -1.53
C TYR A 73 20.36 19.97 -1.64
N GLN A 74 21.18 19.59 -2.62
CA GLN A 74 22.51 20.19 -2.83
C GLN A 74 22.44 21.70 -3.15
N ALA A 75 21.41 22.15 -3.88
CA ALA A 75 21.21 23.57 -4.17
C ALA A 75 20.96 24.39 -2.91
N GLN A 76 20.26 23.82 -1.91
CA GLN A 76 20.08 24.47 -0.61
C GLN A 76 21.43 24.69 0.09
N PHE A 77 22.38 23.75 -0.01
CA PHE A 77 23.75 23.95 0.51
C PHE A 77 24.54 25.02 -0.27
N ALA A 78 24.37 25.08 -1.59
CA ALA A 78 25.20 25.92 -2.46
C ALA A 78 24.82 27.42 -2.45
N TRP A 79 23.55 27.76 -2.20
CA TRP A 79 23.04 29.14 -2.31
C TRP A 79 22.98 29.94 -1.02
N GLY A 80 23.57 29.44 0.07
CA GLY A 80 23.90 30.29 1.22
C GLY A 80 22.71 30.84 2.01
N GLU A 81 21.48 30.38 1.75
CA GLU A 81 20.51 30.20 2.83
C GLU A 81 21.16 29.20 3.77
N ARG A 82 21.80 29.72 4.83
CA ARG A 82 22.63 28.93 5.74
C ARG A 82 21.95 27.59 6.02
N PRO A 83 22.65 26.44 5.94
CA PRO A 83 22.10 25.20 6.46
C PRO A 83 22.04 25.35 7.99
N ILE A 84 20.94 25.89 8.50
CA ILE A 84 20.52 25.65 9.88
C ILE A 84 19.93 24.24 9.84
N TYR A 85 20.79 23.22 9.67
CA TYR A 85 20.52 21.79 9.76
C TYR A 85 19.07 21.38 9.47
N HIS A 86 18.80 20.93 8.23
CA HIS A 86 17.49 20.59 7.64
C HIS A 86 16.55 19.72 8.50
N ILE A 87 17.07 19.10 9.56
CA ILE A 87 16.33 18.34 10.55
C ILE A 87 15.72 19.35 11.54
N THR A 88 14.41 19.57 11.43
CA THR A 88 13.69 20.53 12.28
C THR A 88 12.37 19.94 12.77
N GLY A 89 11.60 20.73 13.54
CA GLY A 89 10.33 20.26 14.09
C GLY A 89 10.51 18.96 14.88
N ASP A 90 9.72 17.94 14.53
CA ASP A 90 9.72 16.63 15.20
C ASP A 90 10.81 15.66 14.69
N GLU A 91 11.49 15.98 13.59
CA GLU A 91 12.48 15.11 12.95
C GLU A 91 13.59 14.61 13.90
N PRO A 92 14.20 15.46 14.76
CA PRO A 92 15.26 15.00 15.64
C PRO A 92 14.78 13.97 16.67
N HIS A 93 13.50 14.00 17.07
CA HIS A 93 12.96 13.03 18.02
C HIS A 93 12.87 11.64 17.37
N TYR A 94 12.47 11.54 16.09
CA TYR A 94 12.49 10.26 15.36
C TYR A 94 13.91 9.68 15.22
N LEU A 95 14.89 10.54 14.94
CA LEU A 95 16.30 10.14 14.88
C LEU A 95 16.84 9.73 16.25
N THR A 96 16.35 10.34 17.34
CA THR A 96 16.73 9.97 18.71
C THR A 96 16.19 8.59 19.08
N ILE A 97 14.96 8.25 18.72
CA ILE A 97 14.42 6.89 18.89
C ILE A 97 15.26 5.86 18.13
N ALA A 98 15.61 6.16 16.86
CA ALA A 98 16.45 5.27 16.08
C ALA A 98 17.88 5.14 16.66
N THR A 99 18.39 6.21 17.28
CA THR A 99 19.70 6.21 17.96
C THR A 99 19.68 5.32 19.21
N SER A 100 18.64 5.41 20.04
CA SER A 100 18.39 4.51 21.18
C SER A 100 18.37 3.05 20.72
N LEU A 101 17.59 2.73 19.68
CA LEU A 101 17.53 1.37 19.12
C LEU A 101 18.89 0.84 18.61
N ILE A 102 19.73 1.72 18.02
CA ILE A 102 21.04 1.33 17.49
C ILE A 102 22.09 1.16 18.59
N ARG A 103 22.12 2.08 19.56
CA ARG A 103 23.16 2.14 20.58
C ARG A 103 22.83 1.32 21.82
N ASP A 104 21.59 1.43 22.28
CA ASP A 104 21.13 0.93 23.57
C ASP A 104 20.31 -0.36 23.40
N GLY A 105 19.66 -0.53 22.24
CA GLY A 105 18.88 -1.72 21.92
C GLY A 105 17.51 -1.77 22.60
N ASP A 106 17.03 -0.62 23.06
CA ASP A 106 15.72 -0.45 23.70
C ASP A 106 14.94 0.73 23.09
N LEU A 107 13.79 1.08 23.69
CA LEU A 107 12.94 2.20 23.30
C LEU A 107 12.98 3.34 24.32
N GLU A 108 13.76 3.19 25.39
CA GLU A 108 13.88 4.21 26.42
C GLU A 108 14.78 5.32 25.89
N ILE A 109 14.31 6.57 26.02
CA ILE A 109 15.01 7.72 25.41
C ILE A 109 15.72 8.59 26.44
N PHE A 110 15.53 8.35 27.74
CA PHE A 110 15.97 9.26 28.80
C PHE A 110 17.48 9.54 28.77
N ASN A 111 18.29 8.49 28.66
CA ASN A 111 19.75 8.59 28.54
C ASN A 111 20.16 9.39 27.29
N ASN A 112 19.48 9.21 26.16
CA ASN A 112 19.84 9.90 24.92
C ASN A 112 19.64 11.42 25.01
N TYR A 113 18.61 11.89 25.73
CA TYR A 113 18.42 13.31 26.01
C TYR A 113 19.40 13.82 27.08
N ARG A 114 19.62 13.05 28.14
CA ARG A 114 20.60 13.38 29.21
C ARG A 114 22.01 13.56 28.67
N ASP A 115 22.43 12.63 27.81
CA ASP A 115 23.79 12.56 27.28
C ASP A 115 23.94 13.33 25.96
N LYS A 116 22.83 13.91 25.46
CA LYS A 116 22.73 14.74 24.25
C LYS A 116 23.19 14.02 22.98
N ASP A 117 22.76 12.77 22.84
CA ASP A 117 23.07 11.93 21.69
C ASP A 117 22.53 12.47 20.36
N TYR A 118 21.61 13.43 20.42
CA TYR A 118 21.03 14.10 19.26
C TYR A 118 21.94 15.17 18.63
N LEU A 119 22.97 15.64 19.34
CA LEU A 119 23.87 16.72 18.86
C LEU A 119 24.51 16.50 17.47
N PRO A 120 24.88 15.28 17.06
CA PRO A 120 25.47 15.04 15.74
C PRO A 120 24.54 15.37 14.57
N PHE A 121 23.23 15.42 14.78
CA PHE A 121 22.25 15.71 13.74
C PHE A 121 21.34 16.91 14.08
N TYR A 122 21.32 17.36 15.34
CA TYR A 122 20.59 18.53 15.80
C TYR A 122 21.38 19.29 16.88
N PRO A 123 22.11 20.36 16.54
CA PRO A 123 23.04 21.01 17.47
C PRO A 123 22.37 22.01 18.44
N TRP A 124 21.04 22.09 18.44
CA TRP A 124 20.28 22.98 19.30
C TRP A 124 19.67 22.25 20.48
N HIS A 125 19.05 22.98 21.41
CA HIS A 125 18.31 22.36 22.50
C HIS A 125 17.11 21.59 21.95
N LEU A 126 17.02 20.28 22.24
CA LEU A 126 15.94 19.41 21.79
C LEU A 126 15.01 18.98 22.93
N GLY A 127 15.47 19.04 24.18
CA GLY A 127 14.68 18.64 25.34
C GLY A 127 15.50 18.67 26.63
N ASP A 128 14.89 19.14 27.72
CA ASP A 128 15.44 19.07 29.07
C ASP A 128 15.12 17.70 29.71
N PRO A 129 16.10 16.91 30.17
CA PRO A 129 15.88 15.67 30.91
C PRO A 129 14.97 15.80 32.15
N ARG A 130 14.76 17.02 32.65
CA ARG A 130 13.88 17.32 33.79
C ARG A 130 12.44 17.61 33.37
N ASP A 131 12.19 17.79 32.08
CA ASP A 131 10.90 18.12 31.51
C ASP A 131 10.52 17.14 30.38
N PRO A 132 9.76 16.08 30.70
CA PRO A 132 9.31 15.09 29.71
C PRO A 132 8.53 15.69 28.54
N GLU A 133 7.80 16.79 28.74
CA GLU A 133 7.03 17.44 27.68
C GLU A 133 7.98 18.06 26.64
N ASP A 134 9.03 18.73 27.09
CA ASP A 134 10.09 19.31 26.25
C ASP A 134 10.86 18.22 25.47
N MET A 135 11.00 17.02 26.05
CA MET A 135 11.58 15.86 25.35
C MET A 135 10.65 15.20 24.33
N HIS A 136 9.37 15.60 24.28
CA HIS A 136 8.32 14.88 23.55
C HIS A 136 8.21 13.42 24.03
N ALA A 137 8.23 13.23 25.35
CA ALA A 137 8.26 11.95 26.03
C ALA A 137 7.08 11.77 26.99
N LEU A 138 6.69 10.52 27.20
CA LEU A 138 5.65 10.10 28.12
C LEU A 138 6.21 9.06 29.09
N TYR A 139 5.77 9.13 30.34
CA TYR A 139 6.06 8.08 31.32
C TYR A 139 5.32 6.80 30.97
N GLY A 140 6.07 5.71 30.86
CA GLY A 140 5.50 4.37 30.81
C GLY A 140 5.09 3.83 32.18
N THR A 141 4.46 2.67 32.18
CA THR A 141 3.97 1.99 33.40
C THR A 141 5.08 1.64 34.39
N GLY A 142 6.32 1.47 33.91
CA GLY A 142 7.50 1.17 34.71
C GLY A 142 8.29 2.39 35.19
N GLY A 143 7.85 3.63 34.90
CA GLY A 143 8.57 4.86 35.24
C GLY A 143 9.64 5.29 34.21
N ASN A 144 9.93 4.44 33.22
CA ASN A 144 10.81 4.79 32.10
C ASN A 144 10.14 5.81 31.16
N LEU A 145 10.95 6.59 30.46
CA LEU A 145 10.48 7.59 29.50
C LEU A 145 10.57 7.06 28.06
N TYR A 146 9.44 7.11 27.37
CA TYR A 146 9.29 6.69 25.97
C TYR A 146 8.83 7.87 25.13
N SER A 147 9.19 7.90 23.85
CA SER A 147 8.70 8.97 22.97
C SER A 147 7.19 8.89 22.75
N LYS A 148 6.53 10.05 22.64
CA LYS A 148 5.15 10.14 22.15
C LYS A 148 5.03 9.88 20.65
N HIS A 149 6.14 9.97 19.92
CA HIS A 149 6.21 9.71 18.49
C HIS A 149 6.17 8.22 18.17
N SER A 150 5.57 7.88 17.03
CA SER A 150 5.41 6.48 16.63
C SER A 150 6.73 5.87 16.14
N ILE A 151 6.96 4.59 16.46
CA ILE A 151 8.21 3.88 16.16
C ILE A 151 8.36 3.40 14.71
N GLY A 152 7.31 3.49 13.88
CA GLY A 152 7.33 2.96 12.52
C GLY A 152 8.34 3.62 11.60
N LEU A 153 8.48 4.96 11.68
CA LEU A 153 9.51 5.67 10.91
C LEU A 153 10.94 5.35 11.41
N PRO A 154 11.25 5.42 12.73
CA PRO A 154 12.54 5.00 13.28
C PRO A 154 12.95 3.59 12.84
N LEU A 155 12.03 2.62 12.87
CA LEU A 155 12.30 1.25 12.40
C LEU A 155 12.56 1.18 10.89
N LEU A 156 11.88 2.01 10.09
CA LEU A 156 12.06 2.04 8.63
C LEU A 156 13.44 2.58 8.24
N ILE A 157 13.93 3.63 8.93
CA ILE A 157 15.22 4.28 8.62
C ILE A 157 16.41 3.58 9.31
N LEU A 158 16.14 2.70 10.29
CA LEU A 158 17.15 2.02 11.11
C LEU A 158 18.30 1.40 10.30
N PRO A 159 18.06 0.66 9.19
CA PRO A 159 19.15 0.05 8.44
C PRO A 159 20.08 1.09 7.77
N ALA A 160 19.51 2.19 7.28
CA ALA A 160 20.28 3.27 6.67
C ALA A 160 21.07 4.04 7.73
N MET A 161 20.47 4.30 8.89
CA MET A 161 21.16 4.92 10.02
C MET A 161 22.31 4.07 10.55
N TRP A 162 22.10 2.75 10.66
CA TRP A 162 23.15 1.84 11.13
C TRP A 162 24.35 1.77 10.17
N LEU A 163 24.09 1.80 8.85
CA LEU A 163 25.15 1.68 7.82
C LEU A 163 25.93 2.98 7.59
N GLY A 164 25.29 4.15 7.72
CA GLY A 164 25.90 5.42 7.31
C GLY A 164 25.40 6.65 8.06
N GLY A 165 24.82 6.46 9.25
CA GLY A 165 24.30 7.54 10.08
C GLY A 165 23.12 8.29 9.46
N HIS A 166 22.83 9.47 10.00
CA HIS A 166 21.73 10.31 9.52
C HIS A 166 21.90 10.74 8.05
N GLY A 167 23.14 10.93 7.57
CA GLY A 167 23.40 11.29 6.17
C GLY A 167 22.93 10.25 5.17
N LEU A 168 23.18 8.96 5.42
CA LEU A 168 22.65 7.89 4.57
C LEU A 168 21.14 7.74 4.72
N ALA A 169 20.59 8.01 5.92
CA ALA A 169 19.15 8.01 6.16
C ALA A 169 18.42 9.12 5.36
N ILE A 170 19.00 10.30 5.21
CA ILE A 170 18.49 11.37 4.34
C ILE A 170 18.42 10.88 2.88
N GLY A 171 19.52 10.30 2.37
CA GLY A 171 19.54 9.73 1.02
C GLY A 171 18.52 8.60 0.82
N PHE A 172 18.27 7.82 1.87
CA PHE A 172 17.23 6.79 1.89
C PHE A 172 15.82 7.40 1.84
N MET A 173 15.53 8.48 2.56
CA MET A 173 14.25 9.20 2.45
C MET A 173 14.05 9.78 1.04
N MET A 174 15.07 10.36 0.42
CA MET A 174 15.00 10.81 -0.99
C MET A 174 14.71 9.66 -1.96
N ALA A 175 15.33 8.50 -1.72
CA ALA A 175 15.07 7.28 -2.49
C ALA A 175 13.62 6.78 -2.34
N LEU A 176 13.06 6.86 -1.13
CA LEU A 176 11.65 6.56 -0.86
C LEU A 176 10.70 7.58 -1.51
N SER A 177 11.03 8.86 -1.48
CA SER A 177 10.29 9.93 -2.17
C SER A 177 10.29 9.73 -3.69
N ALA A 178 11.43 9.33 -4.27
CA ALA A 178 11.54 8.96 -5.67
C ALA A 178 10.71 7.71 -6.00
N LEU A 179 10.63 6.76 -5.07
CA LEU A 179 9.78 5.58 -5.22
C LEU A 179 8.29 5.96 -5.18
N LEU A 180 7.89 6.83 -4.26
CA LEU A 180 6.54 7.40 -4.17
C LEU A 180 6.16 8.09 -5.49
N SER A 181 6.99 8.98 -6.01
CA SER A 181 6.68 9.66 -7.27
C SER A 181 6.53 8.68 -8.45
N THR A 182 7.38 7.65 -8.48
CA THR A 182 7.31 6.59 -9.49
C THR A 182 6.02 5.77 -9.36
N GLU A 183 5.58 5.46 -8.14
CA GLU A 183 4.32 4.77 -7.87
C GLU A 183 3.10 5.65 -8.22
N LEU A 184 3.17 6.96 -8.00
CA LEU A 184 2.15 7.91 -8.45
C LEU A 184 2.06 7.97 -9.98
N TRP A 185 3.19 7.96 -10.70
CA TRP A 185 3.22 7.86 -12.16
C TRP A 185 2.55 6.56 -12.64
N ARG A 186 2.83 5.42 -11.98
CA ARG A 186 2.19 4.15 -12.28
C ARG A 186 0.69 4.19 -12.00
N LEU A 187 0.26 4.80 -10.91
CA LEU A 187 -1.16 4.99 -10.60
C LEU A 187 -1.85 5.84 -11.68
N ALA A 188 -1.24 6.96 -12.11
CA ALA A 188 -1.75 7.78 -13.20
C ALA A 188 -1.87 6.97 -14.50
N ARG A 189 -0.89 6.10 -14.78
CA ARG A 189 -0.91 5.17 -15.92
C ARG A 189 -2.03 4.14 -15.82
N ASP A 190 -2.28 3.60 -14.63
CA ASP A 190 -3.35 2.63 -14.35
C ASP A 190 -4.73 3.27 -14.55
N ILE A 191 -4.93 4.51 -14.07
CA ILE A 191 -6.15 5.31 -14.28
C ILE A 191 -6.36 5.54 -15.78
N ALA A 192 -5.36 6.06 -16.50
CA ALA A 192 -5.47 6.34 -17.93
C ALA A 192 -5.68 5.07 -18.77
N GLY A 193 -5.08 3.94 -18.37
CA GLY A 193 -5.28 2.64 -19.01
C GLY A 193 -6.71 2.12 -18.86
N SER A 194 -7.30 2.30 -17.68
CA SER A 194 -8.66 1.83 -17.40
C SER A 194 -9.74 2.58 -18.17
N GLN A 195 -9.54 3.87 -18.47
CA GLN A 195 -10.44 4.61 -19.38
C GLN A 195 -10.49 3.97 -20.76
N ARG A 196 -9.33 3.59 -21.29
CA ARG A 196 -9.25 2.96 -22.62
C ARG A 196 -10.00 1.65 -22.67
N GLU A 197 -9.93 0.84 -21.61
CA GLU A 197 -10.74 -0.38 -21.50
C GLU A 197 -12.23 -0.06 -21.52
N ALA A 198 -12.68 0.99 -20.85
CA ALA A 198 -14.07 1.42 -20.86
C ALA A 198 -14.51 1.90 -22.26
N THR A 199 -13.70 2.72 -22.94
CA THR A 199 -13.99 3.19 -24.31
C THR A 199 -14.03 2.04 -25.32
N LEU A 200 -13.10 1.07 -25.21
CA LEU A 200 -13.08 -0.12 -26.08
C LEU A 200 -14.28 -1.04 -25.83
N ARG A 201 -14.85 -1.05 -24.61
CA ARG A 201 -16.09 -1.80 -24.30
C ARG A 201 -17.34 -1.11 -24.86
N GLN A 202 -17.34 0.21 -24.94
CA GLN A 202 -18.48 1.01 -25.40
C GLN A 202 -18.49 1.22 -26.93
N GLY A 203 -17.32 1.20 -27.57
CA GLY A 203 -17.14 1.30 -29.02
C GLY A 203 -16.86 -0.05 -29.67
N ARG A 204 -17.84 -0.56 -30.42
CA ARG A 204 -17.74 -1.74 -31.29
C ARG A 204 -16.53 -1.64 -32.25
N GLN A 205 -15.42 -2.29 -31.92
CA GLN A 205 -14.34 -2.80 -32.80
C GLN A 205 -13.83 -1.98 -34.01
N SER A 206 -14.12 -0.68 -34.14
CA SER A 206 -13.71 0.10 -35.31
C SER A 206 -12.40 0.84 -35.05
N THR A 207 -11.38 0.45 -35.81
CA THR A 207 -10.09 1.10 -36.12
C THR A 207 -8.87 0.69 -35.29
N HIS A 208 -8.10 -0.21 -35.91
CA HIS A 208 -6.84 -0.80 -35.45
C HIS A 208 -5.63 0.17 -35.52
N GLN A 209 -5.82 1.45 -35.88
CA GLN A 209 -4.73 2.42 -36.10
C GLN A 209 -4.65 3.55 -35.06
N SER A 210 -5.74 3.90 -34.36
CA SER A 210 -5.75 5.00 -33.37
C SER A 210 -5.18 4.63 -31.99
N GLY A 211 -4.90 3.34 -31.76
CA GLY A 211 -4.48 2.82 -30.46
C GLY A 211 -3.06 3.21 -30.03
N GLY A 212 -2.20 3.57 -30.98
CA GLY A 212 -0.81 4.02 -30.72
C GLY A 212 -0.74 5.46 -30.24
N ALA A 213 -1.46 6.36 -30.90
CA ALA A 213 -1.51 7.79 -30.55
C ALA A 213 -2.07 7.99 -29.13
N GLY A 214 -3.20 7.35 -28.78
CA GLY A 214 -3.76 7.45 -27.42
C GLY A 214 -2.87 6.87 -26.32
N ARG A 215 -2.08 5.82 -26.63
CA ARG A 215 -1.08 5.27 -25.68
C ARG A 215 0.06 6.25 -25.44
N ARG A 216 0.48 6.95 -26.49
CA ARG A 216 1.52 7.98 -26.45
C ARG A 216 1.05 9.19 -25.63
N TRP A 217 -0.15 9.73 -25.91
CA TRP A 217 -0.71 10.87 -25.18
C TRP A 217 -0.93 10.60 -23.69
N SER A 218 -1.49 9.44 -23.33
CA SER A 218 -1.62 9.06 -21.91
C SER A 218 -0.27 8.90 -21.20
N GLY A 219 0.80 8.54 -21.93
CA GLY A 219 2.15 8.50 -21.38
C GLY A 219 2.71 9.89 -21.14
N ILE A 220 2.53 10.79 -22.10
CA ILE A 220 2.93 12.19 -21.98
C ILE A 220 2.23 12.85 -20.79
N ILE A 221 0.92 12.68 -20.67
CA ILE A 221 0.15 13.24 -19.55
C ILE A 221 0.63 12.68 -18.22
N ALA A 222 0.78 11.36 -18.08
CA ALA A 222 1.27 10.75 -16.85
C ALA A 222 2.67 11.25 -16.46
N THR A 223 3.57 11.38 -17.44
CA THR A 223 4.93 11.92 -17.20
C THR A 223 4.91 13.41 -16.87
N ALA A 224 4.05 14.21 -17.50
CA ALA A 224 3.87 15.61 -17.14
C ALA A 224 3.31 15.77 -15.72
N THR A 225 2.30 14.97 -15.35
CA THR A 225 1.77 14.92 -13.98
C THR A 225 2.85 14.52 -12.98
N TRP A 226 3.66 13.50 -13.30
CA TRP A 226 4.79 13.10 -12.48
C TRP A 226 5.80 14.23 -12.29
N PHE A 227 6.19 14.92 -13.36
CA PHE A 227 7.13 16.03 -13.27
C PHE A 227 6.59 17.13 -12.36
N LEU A 228 5.33 17.53 -12.55
CA LEU A 228 4.66 18.53 -11.71
C LEU A 228 4.64 18.13 -10.23
N VAL A 229 4.35 16.86 -9.92
CA VAL A 229 4.31 16.36 -8.54
C VAL A 229 5.72 16.28 -7.93
N VAL A 230 6.73 15.88 -8.69
CA VAL A 230 8.12 15.80 -8.20
C VAL A 230 8.69 17.19 -7.90
N THR A 231 8.31 18.21 -8.66
CA THR A 231 8.87 19.56 -8.53
C THR A 231 7.99 20.54 -7.74
N ALA A 232 6.84 20.11 -7.21
CA ALA A 232 5.92 20.97 -6.47
C ALA A 232 5.89 20.61 -4.97
N SER A 233 5.49 21.59 -4.15
CA SER A 233 5.01 21.31 -2.77
C SER A 233 3.83 20.31 -2.82
N PRO A 234 3.65 19.46 -1.79
CA PRO A 234 4.55 19.30 -0.66
C PRO A 234 5.70 18.32 -0.97
N LEU A 235 5.60 17.47 -1.99
CA LEU A 235 6.51 16.35 -2.18
C LEU A 235 7.98 16.76 -2.38
N LEU A 236 8.25 17.88 -3.06
CA LEU A 236 9.62 18.39 -3.21
C LEU A 236 10.26 18.68 -1.84
N PHE A 237 9.53 19.32 -0.94
CA PHE A 237 10.05 19.74 0.36
C PHE A 237 10.06 18.62 1.40
N TYR A 238 9.14 17.66 1.30
CA TYR A 238 9.16 16.45 2.14
C TYR A 238 10.16 15.41 1.65
N SER A 239 10.89 15.66 0.56
CA SER A 239 11.63 14.61 -0.14
C SER A 239 12.77 14.02 0.69
N ASP A 240 13.39 14.82 1.55
CA ASP A 240 14.57 14.52 2.36
C ASP A 240 14.32 14.48 3.86
N GLN A 241 13.09 14.76 4.30
CA GLN A 241 12.74 14.93 5.71
C GLN A 241 12.36 13.63 6.42
N PHE A 242 12.56 13.60 7.74
CA PHE A 242 12.20 12.48 8.61
C PHE A 242 10.77 12.60 9.13
N TYR A 243 9.82 12.48 8.20
CA TYR A 243 8.38 12.50 8.46
C TYR A 243 7.69 11.22 7.95
N PRO A 244 6.68 10.68 8.67
CA PRO A 244 5.94 9.50 8.24
C PRO A 244 5.08 9.73 6.98
N GLU A 245 4.93 10.98 6.54
CA GLU A 245 4.16 11.46 5.39
C GLU A 245 4.51 10.73 4.10
N VAL A 246 5.81 10.68 3.75
CA VAL A 246 6.28 10.04 2.50
C VAL A 246 6.06 8.52 2.53
N PRO A 247 6.50 7.76 3.56
CA PRO A 247 6.18 6.34 3.67
C PRO A 247 4.68 6.06 3.69
N GLY A 248 3.89 6.86 4.41
CA GLY A 248 2.44 6.74 4.46
C GLY A 248 1.80 6.94 3.09
N ALA A 249 2.16 8.00 2.37
CA ALA A 249 1.67 8.28 1.02
C ALA A 249 2.07 7.18 0.02
N LEU A 250 3.27 6.60 0.16
CA LEU A 250 3.73 5.49 -0.66
C LEU A 250 2.84 4.25 -0.43
N LEU A 251 2.59 3.88 0.83
CA LEU A 251 1.71 2.77 1.17
C LEU A 251 0.28 2.97 0.67
N VAL A 252 -0.28 4.18 0.84
CA VAL A 252 -1.61 4.53 0.31
C VAL A 252 -1.65 4.41 -1.20
N THR A 253 -0.63 4.89 -1.91
CA THR A 253 -0.53 4.78 -3.38
C THR A 253 -0.48 3.30 -3.82
N VAL A 254 0.31 2.48 -3.13
CA VAL A 254 0.38 1.03 -3.39
C VAL A 254 -0.97 0.35 -3.16
N ALA A 255 -1.70 0.71 -2.11
CA ALA A 255 -3.05 0.19 -1.84
C ALA A 255 -4.06 0.62 -2.90
N LEU A 256 -4.07 1.89 -3.31
CA LEU A 256 -4.92 2.39 -4.38
C LEU A 256 -4.68 1.63 -5.69
N ARG A 257 -3.40 1.41 -6.05
CA ARG A 257 -3.05 0.58 -7.21
C ARG A 257 -3.49 -0.87 -7.06
N ALA A 258 -3.37 -1.46 -5.87
CA ALA A 258 -3.86 -2.81 -5.60
C ALA A 258 -5.39 -2.94 -5.75
N LEU A 259 -6.12 -1.83 -5.58
CA LEU A 259 -7.56 -1.67 -5.79
C LEU A 259 -7.94 -1.21 -7.20
N MET A 260 -7.01 -1.06 -8.15
CA MET A 260 -7.35 -0.70 -9.54
C MET A 260 -7.86 -1.86 -10.41
N PRO A 261 -7.33 -3.10 -10.32
CA PRO A 261 -7.74 -4.21 -11.18
C PRO A 261 -9.24 -4.51 -11.12
N SER A 262 -9.83 -4.99 -12.22
CA SER A 262 -11.25 -5.38 -12.28
C SER A 262 -11.60 -6.50 -11.31
N THR A 263 -10.67 -7.41 -11.03
CA THR A 263 -10.83 -8.47 -10.03
C THR A 263 -9.64 -8.46 -9.09
N LEU A 264 -9.90 -8.57 -7.78
CA LEU A 264 -8.84 -8.59 -6.77
C LEU A 264 -8.26 -10.01 -6.70
N GLY A 265 -7.00 -10.15 -7.12
CA GLY A 265 -6.24 -11.39 -6.97
C GLY A 265 -5.51 -11.48 -5.62
N THR A 266 -4.88 -12.62 -5.36
CA THR A 266 -4.08 -12.86 -4.14
C THR A 266 -3.03 -11.78 -3.89
N ALA A 267 -2.32 -11.34 -4.93
CA ALA A 267 -1.31 -10.28 -4.79
C ALA A 267 -1.90 -8.93 -4.36
N SER A 268 -3.15 -8.62 -4.76
CA SER A 268 -3.82 -7.40 -4.27
C SER A 268 -4.16 -7.53 -2.78
N PHE A 269 -4.65 -8.69 -2.33
CA PHE A 269 -4.95 -8.90 -0.91
C PHE A 269 -3.70 -8.85 -0.03
N VAL A 270 -2.61 -9.48 -0.46
CA VAL A 270 -1.34 -9.43 0.29
C VAL A 270 -0.84 -7.99 0.41
N ARG A 271 -0.86 -7.22 -0.69
CA ARG A 271 -0.50 -5.79 -0.65
C ARG A 271 -1.42 -4.98 0.26
N LEU A 272 -2.73 -5.17 0.17
CA LEU A 272 -3.70 -4.45 1.00
C LEU A 272 -3.53 -4.78 2.48
N ALA A 273 -3.35 -6.06 2.81
CA ALA A 273 -3.11 -6.48 4.18
C ALA A 273 -1.83 -5.87 4.75
N LEU A 274 -0.73 -5.89 3.98
CA LEU A 274 0.53 -5.29 4.38
C LEU A 274 0.39 -3.77 4.59
N VAL A 275 -0.29 -3.06 3.68
CA VAL A 275 -0.52 -1.61 3.82
C VAL A 275 -1.37 -1.30 5.06
N VAL A 276 -2.51 -1.96 5.22
CA VAL A 276 -3.43 -1.75 6.36
C VAL A 276 -2.73 -2.05 7.69
N SER A 277 -1.78 -2.99 7.68
CA SER A 277 -0.99 -3.38 8.85
C SER A 277 0.10 -2.38 9.21
N LEU A 278 0.81 -1.84 8.21
CA LEU A 278 1.95 -0.96 8.44
C LEU A 278 1.55 0.49 8.73
N LEU A 279 0.45 0.96 8.13
CA LEU A 279 0.01 2.35 8.26
C LEU A 279 -0.11 2.84 9.73
N PRO A 280 -0.76 2.11 10.66
CA PRO A 280 -0.87 2.53 12.05
C PRO A 280 0.47 2.67 12.79
N TRP A 281 1.51 1.95 12.37
CA TRP A 281 2.84 2.02 12.99
C TRP A 281 3.54 3.35 12.72
N PHE A 282 3.20 4.03 11.63
CA PHE A 282 3.80 5.32 11.28
C PHE A 282 3.19 6.48 12.05
N HIS A 283 1.88 6.46 12.27
CA HIS A 283 1.16 7.46 13.05
C HIS A 283 -0.30 7.03 13.27
N LEU A 284 -0.88 7.39 14.41
CA LEU A 284 -2.29 7.10 14.74
C LEU A 284 -3.29 7.69 13.72
N ARG A 285 -2.94 8.84 13.11
CA ARG A 285 -3.74 9.48 12.04
C ARG A 285 -3.93 8.64 10.78
N TYR A 286 -3.13 7.58 10.60
CA TYR A 286 -3.29 6.63 9.51
C TYR A 286 -4.30 5.51 9.81
N ILE A 287 -4.81 5.39 11.04
CA ILE A 287 -5.84 4.39 11.39
C ILE A 287 -7.11 4.59 10.55
N PRO A 288 -7.69 5.80 10.42
CA PRO A 288 -8.84 6.02 9.54
C PRO A 288 -8.55 5.69 8.07
N ILE A 289 -7.35 6.03 7.58
CA ILE A 289 -6.91 5.71 6.21
C ILE A 289 -6.87 4.19 5.99
N ALA A 290 -6.25 3.46 6.93
CA ALA A 290 -6.17 2.01 6.90
C ALA A 290 -7.58 1.37 6.93
N ALA A 291 -8.49 1.90 7.75
CA ALA A 291 -9.87 1.44 7.81
C ALA A 291 -10.64 1.63 6.50
N VAL A 292 -10.48 2.78 5.82
CA VAL A 292 -11.08 3.02 4.50
C VAL A 292 -10.53 2.05 3.46
N ILE A 293 -9.21 1.85 3.41
CA ILE A 293 -8.57 0.90 2.48
C ILE A 293 -9.06 -0.53 2.73
N ALA A 294 -9.11 -0.96 3.99
CA ALA A 294 -9.60 -2.29 4.38
C ALA A 294 -11.07 -2.47 3.97
N THR A 295 -11.91 -1.48 4.23
CA THR A 295 -13.33 -1.48 3.88
C THR A 295 -13.52 -1.63 2.37
N TRP A 296 -12.80 -0.86 1.55
CA TRP A 296 -12.87 -1.00 0.10
C TRP A 296 -12.31 -2.32 -0.41
N GLY A 297 -11.25 -2.83 0.20
CA GLY A 297 -10.74 -4.19 -0.08
C GLY A 297 -11.80 -5.26 0.15
N LEU A 298 -12.53 -5.17 1.27
CA LEU A 298 -13.62 -6.08 1.61
C LEU A 298 -14.84 -5.91 0.70
N VAL A 299 -15.26 -4.68 0.41
CA VAL A 299 -16.39 -4.39 -0.50
C VAL A 299 -16.10 -4.95 -1.89
N ARG A 300 -14.90 -4.72 -2.43
CA ARG A 300 -14.51 -5.22 -3.75
C ARG A 300 -14.32 -6.73 -3.78
N TRP A 301 -14.00 -7.35 -2.64
CA TRP A 301 -13.96 -8.80 -2.49
C TRP A 301 -15.35 -9.42 -2.43
N ALA A 302 -16.24 -8.86 -1.60
CA ALA A 302 -17.59 -9.37 -1.35
C ALA A 302 -18.50 -9.17 -2.57
N PHE A 303 -18.27 -8.10 -3.35
CA PHE A 303 -19.10 -7.75 -4.50
C PHE A 303 -18.30 -7.62 -5.81
N PRO A 304 -17.77 -8.73 -6.37
CA PRO A 304 -16.99 -8.70 -7.61
C PRO A 304 -17.79 -8.15 -8.81
N LEU A 305 -19.11 -8.34 -8.80
CA LEU A 305 -20.02 -7.88 -9.86
C LEU A 305 -20.08 -6.35 -9.99
N LEU A 306 -19.86 -5.62 -8.89
CA LEU A 306 -19.77 -4.16 -8.91
C LEU A 306 -18.56 -3.66 -9.70
N SER A 307 -17.54 -4.50 -9.88
CA SER A 307 -16.27 -4.14 -10.54
C SER A 307 -16.26 -4.30 -12.07
N GLY A 308 -17.41 -4.70 -12.64
CA GLY A 308 -17.61 -4.97 -14.06
C GLY A 308 -17.38 -6.43 -14.44
N PRO A 309 -17.99 -6.93 -15.53
CA PRO A 309 -17.85 -8.32 -15.95
C PRO A 309 -16.39 -8.64 -16.30
N PRO A 310 -15.90 -9.84 -15.93
CA PRO A 310 -14.56 -10.30 -16.26
C PRO A 310 -14.37 -10.41 -17.78
N HIS A 311 -13.12 -10.24 -18.25
CA HIS A 311 -12.73 -10.33 -19.66
C HIS A 311 -12.95 -11.70 -20.32
N HIS A 312 -13.41 -12.69 -19.55
CA HIS A 312 -13.94 -13.95 -20.03
C HIS A 312 -15.30 -14.18 -19.40
N PRO A 313 -16.27 -14.77 -20.12
CA PRO A 313 -17.57 -15.13 -19.57
C PRO A 313 -17.36 -16.19 -18.50
N THR A 314 -17.10 -15.76 -17.27
CA THR A 314 -17.33 -16.58 -16.10
C THR A 314 -18.76 -16.31 -15.68
N PRO A 315 -19.65 -17.32 -15.70
CA PRO A 315 -21.02 -17.15 -15.28
C PRO A 315 -21.06 -16.66 -13.83
N SER A 316 -22.06 -15.83 -13.56
CA SER A 316 -22.39 -15.20 -12.28
C SER A 316 -22.44 -16.19 -11.10
N PRO A 317 -22.32 -15.69 -9.84
CA PRO A 317 -22.40 -16.51 -8.63
C PRO A 317 -23.77 -17.20 -8.45
N LEU A 318 -24.83 -16.65 -9.08
CA LEU A 318 -26.18 -17.20 -9.03
C LEU A 318 -26.47 -18.24 -10.10
N MET A 319 -25.53 -18.53 -11.00
CA MET A 319 -25.75 -19.51 -12.07
C MET A 319 -24.49 -20.35 -12.33
N ARG A 320 -24.03 -21.08 -11.32
CA ARG A 320 -23.11 -22.22 -11.50
C ARG A 320 -23.23 -23.25 -10.38
N ILE A 321 -24.42 -23.81 -10.19
CA ILE A 321 -24.49 -25.24 -9.90
C ILE A 321 -24.28 -25.93 -11.24
N ARG A 322 -23.02 -26.07 -11.68
CA ARG A 322 -22.71 -27.07 -12.69
C ARG A 322 -22.57 -28.38 -11.93
N PHE A 323 -23.58 -29.22 -12.04
CA PHE A 323 -23.44 -30.62 -11.73
C PHE A 323 -22.37 -31.18 -12.67
N ALA A 324 -21.23 -31.61 -12.13
CA ALA A 324 -20.45 -32.63 -12.79
C ALA A 324 -21.34 -33.88 -12.95
N PRO A 325 -21.15 -34.75 -13.96
CA PRO A 325 -21.91 -36.00 -14.13
C PRO A 325 -21.94 -36.89 -12.86
N ASP A 326 -21.07 -36.59 -11.91
CA ASP A 326 -20.73 -37.26 -10.67
C ASP A 326 -21.05 -36.43 -9.41
N GLY A 327 -21.88 -35.38 -9.51
CA GLY A 327 -22.50 -34.70 -8.36
C GLY A 327 -21.58 -33.81 -7.51
N ASN A 328 -20.28 -33.75 -7.80
CA ASN A 328 -19.33 -32.96 -7.04
C ASN A 328 -19.28 -31.49 -7.50
N VAL A 329 -19.56 -30.57 -6.59
CA VAL A 329 -19.48 -29.11 -6.81
C VAL A 329 -18.02 -28.68 -6.91
N VAL A 330 -17.52 -28.49 -8.13
CA VAL A 330 -16.17 -27.93 -8.35
C VAL A 330 -16.21 -26.41 -8.11
N HIS A 331 -16.06 -25.99 -6.85
CA HIS A 331 -15.76 -24.60 -6.53
C HIS A 331 -14.43 -24.21 -7.19
N GLY A 332 -14.50 -23.36 -8.23
CA GLY A 332 -13.36 -22.94 -9.04
C GLY A 332 -12.17 -22.51 -8.18
N SER A 333 -11.00 -23.08 -8.47
CA SER A 333 -9.74 -22.90 -7.74
C SER A 333 -9.37 -21.43 -7.47
N THR A 334 -9.79 -20.51 -8.33
CA THR A 334 -9.61 -19.05 -8.18
C THR A 334 -10.36 -18.46 -6.99
N GLN A 335 -11.57 -18.92 -6.71
CA GLN A 335 -12.40 -18.42 -5.60
C GLN A 335 -11.93 -18.95 -4.25
N ARG A 336 -11.45 -20.21 -4.20
CA ARG A 336 -10.75 -20.75 -3.02
C ARG A 336 -9.48 -19.95 -2.71
N ARG A 337 -8.67 -19.64 -3.72
CA ARG A 337 -7.43 -18.84 -3.56
C ARG A 337 -7.69 -17.41 -3.09
N ALA A 338 -8.75 -16.76 -3.57
CA ALA A 338 -9.15 -15.43 -3.10
C ALA A 338 -9.63 -15.46 -1.64
N ARG A 339 -10.34 -16.50 -1.22
CA ARG A 339 -10.75 -16.71 0.18
C ARG A 339 -9.55 -16.94 1.11
N THR A 340 -8.62 -17.81 0.72
CA THR A 340 -7.39 -18.04 1.49
C THR A 340 -6.55 -16.78 1.62
N ALA A 341 -6.46 -15.97 0.55
CA ALA A 341 -5.73 -14.70 0.58
C ALA A 341 -6.42 -13.65 1.47
N ALA A 342 -7.75 -13.61 1.50
CA ALA A 342 -8.51 -12.74 2.41
C ALA A 342 -8.27 -13.15 3.88
N ILE A 343 -8.31 -14.45 4.19
CA ILE A 343 -8.04 -14.97 5.54
C ILE A 343 -6.59 -14.65 5.96
N LEU A 344 -5.62 -14.89 5.09
CA LEU A 344 -4.22 -14.58 5.36
C LEU A 344 -4.02 -13.06 5.53
N GLY A 345 -4.72 -12.25 4.73
CA GLY A 345 -4.71 -10.80 4.86
C GLY A 345 -5.29 -10.32 6.20
N THR A 346 -6.41 -10.88 6.64
CA THR A 346 -6.98 -10.62 7.96
C THR A 346 -6.04 -11.03 9.08
N LEU A 347 -5.34 -12.16 8.94
CA LEU A 347 -4.35 -12.60 9.92
C LEU A 347 -3.17 -11.63 10.02
N ILE A 348 -2.65 -11.16 8.88
CA ILE A 348 -1.56 -10.16 8.83
C ILE A 348 -1.99 -8.86 9.55
N VAL A 349 -3.20 -8.38 9.26
CA VAL A 349 -3.77 -7.19 9.92
C VAL A 349 -3.95 -7.40 11.42
N ALA A 350 -4.48 -8.56 11.83
CA ALA A 350 -4.68 -8.88 13.24
C ALA A 350 -3.34 -8.97 14.00
N VAL A 351 -2.31 -9.57 13.41
CA VAL A 351 -0.98 -9.70 14.02
C VAL A 351 -0.29 -8.35 14.13
N ALA A 352 -0.28 -7.55 13.06
CA ALA A 352 0.41 -6.27 13.07
C ALA A 352 -0.32 -5.20 13.90
N GLY A 353 -1.64 -5.11 13.81
CA GLY A 353 -2.45 -4.22 14.64
C GLY A 353 -2.47 -4.66 16.11
N GLY A 354 -2.58 -5.96 16.35
CA GLY A 354 -2.43 -6.54 17.70
C GLY A 354 -1.03 -6.32 18.28
N GLY A 355 0.01 -6.35 17.44
CA GLY A 355 1.39 -6.05 17.83
C GLY A 355 1.57 -4.62 18.33
N LEU A 356 1.08 -3.63 17.59
CA LEU A 356 1.12 -2.22 18.01
C LEU A 356 0.33 -2.00 19.31
N LEU A 357 -0.91 -2.53 19.39
CA LEU A 357 -1.71 -2.42 20.61
C LEU A 357 -1.04 -3.11 21.81
N THR A 358 -0.42 -4.28 21.59
CA THR A 358 0.30 -4.99 22.65
C THR A 358 1.52 -4.19 23.11
N LEU A 359 2.23 -3.54 22.18
CA LEU A 359 3.33 -2.66 22.51
C LEU A 359 2.85 -1.47 23.35
N ASP A 360 1.82 -0.75 22.91
CA ASP A 360 1.27 0.40 23.63
C ASP A 360 0.77 0.00 25.03
N MET A 361 0.09 -1.14 25.13
CA MET A 361 -0.35 -1.70 26.42
C MET A 361 0.82 -2.05 27.34
N ARG A 362 1.94 -2.55 26.80
CA ARG A 362 3.12 -2.87 27.60
C ARG A 362 3.86 -1.61 28.05
N LEU A 363 4.00 -0.62 27.17
CA LEU A 363 4.75 0.60 27.47
C LEU A 363 3.93 1.53 28.37
N PHE A 364 2.69 1.82 27.99
CA PHE A 364 1.87 2.89 28.59
C PHE A 364 0.65 2.38 29.38
N GLY A 365 0.35 1.07 29.34
CA GLY A 365 -0.85 0.52 29.99
C GLY A 365 -2.15 0.85 29.25
N GLY A 366 -2.05 1.36 28.02
CA GLY A 366 -3.16 1.81 27.20
C GLY A 366 -2.67 2.51 25.95
N ILE A 367 -3.59 3.03 25.14
CA ILE A 367 -3.24 3.91 24.01
C ILE A 367 -2.87 5.28 24.60
N PRO A 368 -1.65 5.78 24.40
CA PRO A 368 -1.22 7.05 24.96
C PRO A 368 -2.08 8.20 24.39
N ALA A 369 -2.57 9.07 25.28
CA ALA A 369 -3.30 10.26 24.88
C ALA A 369 -2.29 11.38 24.57
N VAL A 370 -2.17 11.76 23.30
CA VAL A 370 -1.31 12.86 22.86
C VAL A 370 -2.21 14.05 22.51
N ASN A 371 -2.18 15.09 23.36
CA ASN A 371 -3.08 16.25 23.25
C ASN A 371 -2.45 17.45 22.50
N ASP A 372 -1.50 17.20 21.59
CA ASP A 372 -0.70 18.26 20.97
C ASP A 372 -1.48 19.15 19.96
N TYR A 373 -2.60 18.66 19.42
CA TYR A 373 -3.33 19.33 18.32
C TYR A 373 -4.70 19.91 18.74
N GLY A 374 -4.91 20.10 20.04
CA GLY A 374 -6.14 20.68 20.59
C GLY A 374 -7.37 19.78 20.46
N SER A 375 -8.56 20.35 20.66
CA SER A 375 -9.81 19.60 20.57
C SER A 375 -10.20 19.31 19.12
N VAL A 376 -10.67 18.09 18.88
CA VAL A 376 -11.28 17.65 17.62
C VAL A 376 -12.78 17.96 17.68
N SER A 377 -13.29 18.74 16.73
CA SER A 377 -14.72 19.05 16.63
C SER A 377 -15.21 19.10 15.20
N LEU A 378 -16.38 18.51 14.96
CA LEU A 378 -17.06 18.56 13.66
C LEU A 378 -17.44 20.00 13.26
N SER A 379 -17.63 20.89 14.24
CA SER A 379 -17.93 22.31 13.99
C SER A 379 -16.76 23.05 13.33
N ASN A 380 -15.53 22.54 13.45
CA ASN A 380 -14.33 23.18 12.90
C ASN A 380 -14.18 22.94 11.40
N ILE A 381 -14.80 21.86 10.87
CA ILE A 381 -14.59 21.39 9.50
C ILE A 381 -14.78 22.50 8.44
N PRO A 382 -15.81 23.37 8.47
CA PRO A 382 -15.96 24.41 7.45
C PRO A 382 -14.77 25.39 7.44
N ALA A 383 -14.33 25.84 8.61
CA ALA A 383 -13.20 26.77 8.73
C ALA A 383 -11.87 26.07 8.42
N GLY A 384 -11.66 24.86 8.96
CA GLY A 384 -10.47 24.05 8.73
C GLY A 384 -10.31 23.64 7.27
N ALA A 385 -11.38 23.28 6.58
CA ALA A 385 -11.33 22.94 5.16
C ALA A 385 -10.90 24.11 4.28
N LEU A 386 -11.41 25.32 4.57
CA LEU A 386 -10.99 26.53 3.88
C LEU A 386 -9.55 26.90 4.22
N GLY A 387 -9.16 26.74 5.48
CA GLY A 387 -7.80 26.96 5.95
C GLY A 387 -6.77 26.06 5.25
N LEU A 388 -7.01 24.74 5.23
CA LEU A 388 -6.13 23.78 4.57
C LEU A 388 -5.95 24.05 3.06
N LEU A 389 -6.89 24.74 2.40
CA LEU A 389 -6.78 25.10 0.99
C LEU A 389 -6.16 26.49 0.77
N PHE A 390 -6.56 27.48 1.57
CA PHE A 390 -6.37 28.90 1.25
C PHE A 390 -5.60 29.69 2.31
N ASP A 391 -5.24 29.08 3.44
CA ASP A 391 -4.45 29.74 4.46
C ASP A 391 -3.12 30.26 3.88
N ARG A 392 -2.73 31.48 4.24
CA ARG A 392 -1.55 32.13 3.66
C ARG A 392 -0.24 31.46 4.06
N GLN A 393 -0.18 30.84 5.23
CA GLN A 393 1.02 30.23 5.79
C GLN A 393 1.04 28.71 5.58
N TYR A 394 -0.13 28.06 5.60
CA TYR A 394 -0.22 26.59 5.59
C TYR A 394 -1.19 26.03 4.53
N GLY A 395 -1.74 26.87 3.66
CA GLY A 395 -2.71 26.45 2.66
C GLY A 395 -2.05 25.73 1.47
N LEU A 396 -2.69 24.66 1.02
CA LEU A 396 -2.22 23.87 -0.13
C LEU A 396 -2.12 24.68 -1.42
N LEU A 397 -3.06 25.60 -1.69
CA LEU A 397 -3.11 26.31 -2.98
C LEU A 397 -2.12 27.48 -3.09
N PRO A 398 -1.83 28.24 -2.01
CA PRO A 398 -0.73 29.21 -2.03
C PRO A 398 0.64 28.60 -2.36
N TYR A 399 0.96 27.41 -1.83
CA TYR A 399 2.26 26.76 -2.04
C TYR A 399 2.26 25.75 -3.20
N GLY A 400 1.11 25.17 -3.52
CA GLY A 400 0.91 24.18 -4.58
C GLY A 400 -0.25 24.54 -5.51
N PRO A 401 -0.20 25.66 -6.26
CA PRO A 401 -1.31 26.07 -7.14
C PRO A 401 -1.62 25.04 -8.24
N VAL A 402 -0.67 24.16 -8.56
CA VAL A 402 -0.86 23.05 -9.50
C VAL A 402 -2.00 22.11 -9.08
N TYR A 403 -2.33 22.01 -7.79
CA TYR A 403 -3.44 21.16 -7.31
C TYR A 403 -4.83 21.69 -7.70
N ILE A 404 -4.96 22.91 -8.23
CA ILE A 404 -6.20 23.37 -8.87
C ILE A 404 -6.60 22.41 -10.01
N LEU A 405 -5.62 21.88 -10.76
CA LEU A 405 -5.87 20.90 -11.81
C LEU A 405 -6.42 19.58 -11.26
N ALA A 406 -6.05 19.22 -10.02
CA ALA A 406 -6.53 18.01 -9.37
C ALA A 406 -8.03 18.09 -9.04
N LEU A 407 -8.58 19.28 -8.78
CA LEU A 407 -10.02 19.48 -8.54
C LEU A 407 -10.87 19.01 -9.73
N TYR A 408 -10.44 19.33 -10.95
CA TYR A 408 -11.09 18.81 -12.16
C TYR A 408 -11.03 17.28 -12.22
N GLY A 409 -9.86 16.71 -11.92
CA GLY A 409 -9.66 15.26 -11.85
C GLY A 409 -10.64 14.58 -10.90
N LEU A 410 -10.85 15.13 -9.70
CA LEU A 410 -11.76 14.59 -8.69
C LEU A 410 -13.21 14.48 -9.19
N LEU A 411 -13.68 15.51 -9.90
CA LEU A 411 -15.03 15.54 -10.48
C LEU A 411 -15.18 14.61 -11.69
N ALA A 412 -14.07 14.31 -12.37
CA ALA A 412 -14.05 13.43 -13.54
C ALA A 412 -13.93 11.94 -13.15
N LEU A 413 -13.33 11.61 -12.00
CA LEU A 413 -13.01 10.25 -11.58
C LEU A 413 -14.22 9.27 -11.62
N PRO A 414 -15.40 9.58 -11.05
CA PRO A 414 -16.55 8.67 -11.12
C PRO A 414 -17.02 8.40 -12.54
N ARG A 415 -16.98 9.43 -13.40
CA ARG A 415 -17.37 9.31 -14.81
C ARG A 415 -16.37 8.45 -15.60
N GLN A 416 -15.10 8.52 -15.24
CA GLN A 416 -14.00 7.86 -15.94
C GLN A 416 -13.77 6.41 -15.48
N LEU A 417 -13.88 6.15 -14.18
CA LEU A 417 -13.53 4.87 -13.56
C LEU A 417 -14.74 4.07 -13.05
N GLY A 418 -15.89 4.72 -12.93
CA GLY A 418 -17.03 4.22 -12.19
C GLY A 418 -16.83 4.32 -10.67
N TRP A 419 -17.94 4.39 -9.94
CA TRP A 419 -17.97 4.59 -8.48
C TRP A 419 -17.15 3.58 -7.68
N VAL A 420 -17.00 2.36 -8.17
CA VAL A 420 -16.33 1.27 -7.44
C VAL A 420 -14.82 1.41 -7.47
N ARG A 421 -14.25 1.96 -8.56
CA ARG A 421 -12.80 2.21 -8.69
C ARG A 421 -12.42 3.61 -8.21
N SER A 422 -13.30 4.61 -8.38
CA SER A 422 -13.07 5.96 -7.86
C SER A 422 -13.35 6.09 -6.36
N GLY A 423 -14.24 5.24 -5.82
CA GLY A 423 -14.69 5.28 -4.43
C GLY A 423 -13.56 5.28 -3.39
N PRO A 424 -12.56 4.37 -3.46
CA PRO A 424 -11.43 4.38 -2.53
C PRO A 424 -10.69 5.72 -2.51
N MET A 425 -10.44 6.32 -3.68
CA MET A 425 -9.75 7.61 -3.80
C MET A 425 -10.56 8.76 -3.20
N LEU A 426 -11.86 8.83 -3.53
CA LEU A 426 -12.74 9.90 -3.08
C LEU A 426 -13.02 9.82 -1.58
N THR A 427 -13.28 8.62 -1.07
CA THR A 427 -13.52 8.41 0.36
C THR A 427 -12.27 8.67 1.18
N LEU A 428 -11.08 8.25 0.71
CA LEU A 428 -9.81 8.59 1.37
C LEU A 428 -9.58 10.09 1.42
N LEU A 429 -9.73 10.78 0.29
CA LEU A 429 -9.58 12.23 0.24
C LEU A 429 -10.55 12.92 1.19
N VAL A 430 -11.85 12.64 1.07
CA VAL A 430 -12.87 13.32 1.88
C VAL A 430 -12.71 13.00 3.37
N SER A 431 -12.51 11.73 3.74
CA SER A 431 -12.38 11.34 5.14
C SER A 431 -11.13 11.91 5.79
N TYR A 432 -9.97 11.83 5.13
CA TYR A 432 -8.73 12.37 5.66
C TYR A 432 -8.78 13.90 5.73
N PHE A 433 -9.25 14.55 4.66
CA PHE A 433 -9.36 16.01 4.63
C PHE A 433 -10.33 16.54 5.68
N ALA A 434 -11.49 15.89 5.87
CA ALA A 434 -12.44 16.25 6.92
C ALA A 434 -11.89 15.99 8.33
N PHE A 435 -11.12 14.91 8.52
CA PHE A 435 -10.47 14.61 9.79
C PHE A 435 -9.45 15.69 10.15
N ILE A 436 -8.54 16.06 9.24
CA ILE A 436 -7.57 17.14 9.49
C ILE A 436 -8.29 18.50 9.66
N ALA A 437 -9.34 18.77 8.90
CA ALA A 437 -10.13 19.99 9.05
C ALA A 437 -10.90 20.09 10.38
N SER A 438 -11.05 18.99 11.12
CA SER A 438 -11.77 18.96 12.39
C SER A 438 -10.93 19.39 13.60
N PHE A 439 -9.61 19.52 13.45
CA PHE A 439 -8.73 20.03 14.51
C PHE A 439 -8.99 21.53 14.76
N SER A 440 -8.83 21.96 16.01
CA SER A 440 -9.06 23.35 16.42
C SER A 440 -7.96 24.31 15.95
N PHE A 441 -6.76 23.80 15.65
CA PHE A 441 -5.69 24.52 14.96
C PHE A 441 -4.79 23.53 14.21
N TRP A 442 -4.23 23.96 13.08
CA TRP A 442 -3.24 23.21 12.30
C TRP A 442 -1.99 24.08 12.14
N PHE A 443 -1.13 24.10 13.15
CA PHE A 443 0.17 24.76 13.04
C PHE A 443 1.14 23.79 12.36
N GLY A 444 1.71 24.20 11.23
CA GLY A 444 2.69 23.39 10.48
C GLY A 444 4.05 23.30 11.16
N ALA A 445 4.27 23.96 12.30
CA ALA A 445 5.59 24.07 12.94
C ALA A 445 6.65 24.54 11.96
N PHE A 446 7.86 24.02 12.12
CA PHE A 446 8.95 24.18 11.16
C PHE A 446 8.82 23.21 9.95
N SER A 447 7.69 22.51 9.81
CA SER A 447 7.46 21.63 8.66
C SER A 447 7.16 22.45 7.40
N PRO A 448 7.57 22.00 6.21
CA PRO A 448 7.28 22.71 4.98
C PRO A 448 5.79 22.72 4.66
N PRO A 449 5.31 23.79 4.00
CA PRO A 449 3.90 23.95 3.62
C PRO A 449 3.44 23.05 2.47
#